data_AF-A0A521XH07-F1
#
_entry.id   AF-A0A521XH07-F1
#
_cell.length_a   1.000
_cell.length_b   1.000
_cell.length_c   1.000
_cell.angle_alpha   90.00
_cell.angle_beta   90.00
_cell.angle_gamma   90.00
#
_symmetry.space_group_name_H-M   'P 1'
#
loop_
_entity.id
_entity.type
_entity.pdbx_description
1 polymer ?
#
loop_
_entity_poly.entity_id
_entity_poly.type
_entity_poly.pdbx_seq_one_letter_code
_entity_poly.pdbx_strand_id
1 'polypeptide(L)'
;MRVESSFLAGTLRDAESEKLRASYAATLAALQDTLGNGAPRRGLADVAFGSLLHVVQDSFAFGHAERAKPVTGAVCPGTSLPQPGATRAFRSYSNQDHKKHGDHDSRDAFRNGMQASPNAVDVGKLLLGMYDEKKPWSAVELYLKCVFAVQDEAERAAPSNDRCSSLEHPNRSYQAK
;
A
#
# COMPACT_ATOMS: atom_id res chain seq x y z
N MET A 1 10.53 -28.93 0.61
CA MET A 1 9.92 -28.40 1.85
C MET A 1 8.93 -27.31 1.41
N ARG A 2 7.63 -27.62 1.40
CA ARG A 2 6.57 -26.68 1.01
C ARG A 2 6.35 -25.69 2.16
N VAL A 3 6.46 -24.41 1.88
CA VAL A 3 6.06 -23.36 2.83
C VAL A 3 4.59 -23.07 2.55
N GLU A 4 3.71 -23.57 3.42
CA GLU A 4 2.28 -23.24 3.35
C GLU A 4 2.07 -21.81 3.84
N SER A 5 1.37 -21.02 3.02
CA SER A 5 1.01 -19.63 3.27
C SER A 5 -0.12 -19.56 4.30
N SER A 6 0.25 -19.44 5.57
CA SER A 6 -0.66 -19.29 6.70
C SER A 6 -1.15 -17.83 6.88
N PHE A 7 -1.38 -17.09 5.78
CA PHE A 7 -1.50 -15.63 5.82
C PHE A 7 -2.93 -15.07 5.90
N LEU A 8 -3.98 -15.89 6.04
CA LEU A 8 -5.36 -15.41 5.81
C LEU A 8 -6.42 -16.03 6.74
N ALA A 9 -6.09 -16.24 8.02
CA ALA A 9 -7.02 -16.78 9.02
C ALA A 9 -7.55 -15.74 10.02
N GLY A 10 -7.68 -14.47 9.61
CA GLY A 10 -8.13 -13.39 10.50
C GLY A 10 -9.20 -12.50 9.88
N THR A 11 -10.47 -12.84 10.12
CA THR A 11 -11.65 -11.96 10.06
C THR A 11 -11.95 -11.26 8.74
N LEU A 12 -12.03 -12.02 7.65
CA LEU A 12 -12.89 -11.70 6.52
C LEU A 12 -13.95 -12.81 6.46
N ARG A 13 -15.24 -12.44 6.40
CA ARG A 13 -16.32 -13.42 6.20
C ARG A 13 -15.94 -14.31 5.02
N ASP A 14 -16.05 -15.62 5.18
CA ASP A 14 -15.33 -16.59 4.35
C ASP A 14 -15.49 -16.33 2.84
N ALA A 15 -16.67 -15.89 2.38
CA ALA A 15 -16.96 -15.53 0.99
C ALA A 15 -16.24 -14.27 0.46
N GLU A 16 -16.05 -13.23 1.28
CA GLU A 16 -15.26 -12.04 0.90
C GLU A 16 -13.77 -12.40 0.83
N SER A 17 -13.31 -13.29 1.71
CA SER A 17 -11.93 -13.80 1.72
C SER A 17 -11.64 -14.68 0.50
N GLU A 18 -12.61 -15.48 0.06
CA GLU A 18 -12.48 -16.37 -1.09
C GLU A 18 -12.43 -15.58 -2.40
N LYS A 19 -13.28 -14.55 -2.55
CA LYS A 19 -13.21 -13.63 -3.71
C LYS A 19 -11.88 -12.88 -3.77
N LEU A 20 -11.38 -12.41 -2.62
CA LEU A 20 -10.10 -11.71 -2.55
C LEU A 20 -8.93 -12.67 -2.90
N ARG A 21 -8.97 -13.90 -2.38
CA ARG A 21 -8.01 -14.97 -2.71
C ARG A 21 -8.04 -15.36 -4.18
N ALA A 22 -9.23 -15.53 -4.74
CA ALA A 22 -9.42 -15.86 -6.15
C ALA A 22 -8.91 -14.74 -7.06
N SER A 23 -9.17 -13.47 -6.68
CA SER A 23 -8.65 -12.30 -7.39
C SER A 23 -7.11 -12.24 -7.35
N TYR A 24 -6.50 -12.51 -6.20
CA TYR A 24 -5.04 -12.55 -6.06
C TYR A 24 -4.40 -13.71 -6.84
N ALA A 25 -4.99 -14.91 -6.77
CA ALA A 25 -4.53 -16.08 -7.52
C ALA A 25 -4.69 -15.89 -9.03
N ALA A 26 -5.80 -15.29 -9.49
CA ALA A 26 -6.01 -14.94 -10.88
C ALA A 26 -5.00 -13.89 -11.38
N THR A 27 -4.65 -12.92 -10.53
CA THR A 27 -3.61 -11.92 -10.81
C THR A 27 -2.25 -12.59 -11.04
N LEU A 28 -1.85 -13.53 -10.17
CA LEU A 28 -0.60 -14.28 -10.31
C LEU A 28 -0.58 -15.15 -11.57
N ALA A 29 -1.67 -15.85 -11.87
CA ALA A 29 -1.78 -16.69 -13.07
C ALA A 29 -1.73 -15.86 -14.36
N ALA A 30 -2.39 -14.71 -14.39
CA ALA A 30 -2.44 -13.86 -15.58
C ALA A 30 -1.15 -13.04 -15.81
N LEU A 31 -0.31 -12.82 -14.78
CA LEU A 31 1.05 -12.27 -14.94
C LEU A 31 1.97 -13.21 -15.76
N GLN A 32 1.84 -14.53 -15.60
CA GLN A 32 2.58 -15.49 -16.41
C GLN A 32 2.09 -15.53 -17.86
N ASP A 33 0.79 -15.34 -18.07
CA ASP A 33 0.18 -15.39 -19.41
C ASP A 33 0.42 -14.09 -20.21
N THR A 34 0.42 -12.93 -19.56
CA THR A 34 0.62 -11.61 -20.21
C THR A 34 2.06 -11.32 -20.63
N LEU A 35 3.06 -11.89 -19.97
CA LEU A 35 4.48 -11.64 -20.27
C LEU A 35 5.10 -12.70 -21.20
N GLY A 36 4.48 -13.87 -21.34
CA GLY A 36 5.07 -15.02 -22.03
C GLY A 36 4.56 -15.29 -23.44
N ASN A 37 3.27 -15.09 -23.72
CA ASN A 37 2.67 -15.51 -24.99
C ASN A 37 1.69 -14.44 -25.48
N GLY A 38 1.80 -14.03 -26.75
CA GLY A 38 0.95 -13.03 -27.41
C GLY A 38 -0.53 -13.40 -27.59
N ALA A 39 -1.10 -14.16 -26.65
CA ALA A 39 -2.50 -14.51 -26.56
C ALA A 39 -3.37 -13.28 -26.19
N PRO A 40 -4.69 -13.30 -26.43
CA PRO A 40 -5.59 -12.21 -26.08
C PRO A 40 -5.48 -11.90 -24.59
N ARG A 41 -5.33 -10.60 -24.25
CA ARG A 41 -5.20 -10.00 -22.90
C ARG A 41 -6.43 -10.23 -21.99
N ARG A 42 -7.03 -11.42 -21.99
CA ARG A 42 -8.10 -11.81 -21.07
C ARG A 42 -7.53 -11.72 -19.65
N GLY A 43 -8.24 -11.00 -18.78
CA GLY A 43 -7.78 -10.78 -17.40
C GLY A 43 -6.73 -9.70 -17.22
N LEU A 44 -6.29 -8.97 -18.26
CA LEU A 44 -5.35 -7.85 -18.07
C LEU A 44 -5.94 -6.76 -17.15
N ALA A 45 -7.25 -6.52 -17.22
CA ALA A 45 -7.93 -5.60 -16.31
C ALA A 45 -7.83 -6.08 -14.86
N ASP A 46 -8.03 -7.38 -14.62
CA ASP A 46 -7.92 -7.98 -13.29
C ASP A 46 -6.49 -7.96 -12.77
N VAL A 47 -5.50 -8.22 -13.64
CA VAL A 47 -4.06 -8.10 -13.29
C VAL A 47 -3.70 -6.67 -12.93
N ALA A 48 -4.13 -5.70 -13.75
CA ALA A 48 -3.87 -4.29 -13.51
C ALA A 48 -4.52 -3.82 -12.20
N PHE A 49 -5.76 -4.26 -11.95
CA PHE A 49 -6.46 -3.95 -10.72
C PHE A 49 -5.80 -4.62 -9.50
N GLY A 50 -5.41 -5.90 -9.59
CA GLY A 50 -4.65 -6.59 -8.55
C GLY A 50 -3.31 -5.91 -8.25
N SER A 51 -2.63 -5.41 -9.28
CA SER A 51 -1.38 -4.64 -9.14
C SER A 51 -1.62 -3.32 -8.41
N LEU A 52 -2.73 -2.62 -8.70
CA LEU A 52 -3.13 -1.41 -7.97
C LEU A 52 -3.40 -1.72 -6.49
N LEU A 53 -4.13 -2.80 -6.20
CA LEU A 53 -4.41 -3.21 -4.82
C LEU A 53 -3.12 -3.53 -4.06
N HIS A 54 -2.13 -4.13 -4.71
CA HIS A 54 -0.83 -4.39 -4.11
C HIS A 54 -0.10 -3.08 -3.74
N VAL A 55 -0.06 -2.09 -4.65
CA VAL A 55 0.53 -0.77 -4.34
C VAL A 55 -0.19 -0.08 -3.18
N VAL A 56 -1.52 -0.22 -3.11
CA VAL A 56 -2.29 0.27 -1.95
C VAL A 56 -1.83 -0.44 -0.68
N GLN A 57 -1.76 -1.77 -0.66
CA GLN A 57 -1.30 -2.54 0.51
C GLN A 57 0.08 -2.09 0.99
N ASP A 58 1.06 -1.98 0.07
CA ASP A 58 2.41 -1.54 0.41
C ASP A 58 2.42 -0.12 0.98
N SER A 59 1.56 0.78 0.48
CA SER A 59 1.47 2.15 1.00
C SER A 59 0.89 2.26 2.41
N PHE A 60 0.39 1.18 2.99
CA PHE A 60 -0.10 1.10 4.37
C PHE A 60 0.74 0.15 5.24
N ALA A 61 1.63 -0.63 4.65
CA ALA A 61 2.51 -1.53 5.36
C ALA A 61 3.65 -0.74 6.01
N PHE A 62 3.84 -0.90 7.32
CA PHE A 62 4.81 -0.12 8.07
C PHE A 62 6.25 -0.31 7.58
N GLY A 63 6.56 -1.49 7.01
CA GLY A 63 7.86 -1.78 6.39
C GLY A 63 8.17 -0.94 5.15
N HIS A 64 7.16 -0.34 4.53
CA HIS A 64 7.26 0.40 3.25
C HIS A 64 6.85 1.88 3.38
N ALA A 65 5.91 2.21 4.25
CA ALA A 65 5.44 3.57 4.42
C ALA A 65 5.02 3.85 5.87
N GLU A 66 5.27 5.08 6.31
CA GLU A 66 4.70 5.62 7.53
C GLU A 66 3.57 6.59 7.18
N ARG A 67 2.45 6.50 7.90
CA ARG A 67 1.27 7.33 7.68
C ARG A 67 0.88 8.09 8.94
N ALA A 68 0.31 9.27 8.73
CA ALA A 68 -0.41 9.97 9.78
C ALA A 68 -1.60 9.14 10.26
N LYS A 69 -2.05 9.39 11.49
CA LYS A 69 -3.35 8.85 11.92
C LYS A 69 -4.45 9.50 11.08
N PRO A 70 -5.42 8.73 10.57
CA PRO A 70 -6.60 9.29 9.91
C PRO A 70 -7.34 10.27 10.84
N VAL A 71 -7.90 11.33 10.27
CA VAL A 71 -8.75 12.27 11.01
C VAL A 71 -10.19 11.77 10.95
N THR A 72 -10.81 11.57 12.12
CA THR A 72 -12.19 11.08 12.21
C THR A 72 -13.15 11.97 11.41
N GLY A 73 -13.90 11.36 10.49
CA GLY A 73 -14.88 12.06 9.65
C GLY A 73 -14.30 12.84 8.47
N ALA A 74 -12.97 12.85 8.29
CA ALA A 74 -12.36 13.46 7.11
C ALA A 74 -12.71 12.68 5.84
N VAL A 75 -12.95 13.42 4.76
CA VAL A 75 -13.28 12.88 3.44
C VAL A 75 -12.30 13.40 2.40
N CYS A 76 -12.02 12.57 1.41
CA CYS A 76 -11.13 12.92 0.32
C CYS A 76 -11.70 14.10 -0.49
N PRO A 77 -10.89 15.11 -0.81
CA PRO A 77 -11.35 16.29 -1.55
C PRO A 77 -12.09 15.93 -2.85
N GLY A 78 -13.24 16.54 -3.07
CA GLY A 78 -14.07 16.29 -4.26
C GLY A 78 -14.83 14.95 -4.23
N THR A 79 -14.86 14.25 -3.10
CA THR A 79 -15.56 12.98 -2.93
C THR A 79 -16.34 12.94 -1.61
N SER A 80 -17.17 11.92 -1.43
CA SER A 80 -17.77 11.56 -0.12
C SER A 80 -17.04 10.38 0.55
N LEU A 81 -15.85 10.03 0.06
CA LEU A 81 -15.12 8.83 0.48
C LEU A 81 -14.20 9.16 1.66
N PRO A 82 -14.05 8.25 2.63
CA PRO A 82 -13.27 8.52 3.82
C PRO A 82 -11.79 8.64 3.50
N GLN A 83 -11.13 9.61 4.14
CA GLN A 83 -9.72 9.94 3.90
C GLN A 83 -8.79 9.14 4.83
N PRO A 84 -7.87 8.32 4.28
CA PRO A 84 -6.79 7.73 5.08
C PRO A 84 -5.79 8.82 5.51
N GLY A 85 -5.08 8.59 6.60
CA GLY A 85 -4.04 9.53 7.04
C GLY A 85 -2.89 9.58 6.05
N ALA A 86 -2.45 10.79 5.66
CA ALA A 86 -1.46 11.00 4.59
C ALA A 86 -0.12 10.31 4.85
N THR A 87 0.61 10.00 3.78
CA THR A 87 1.95 9.41 3.86
C THR A 87 2.94 10.44 4.39
N ARG A 88 3.67 10.08 5.45
CA ARG A 88 4.69 10.90 6.09
C ARG A 88 6.09 10.58 5.62
N ALA A 89 6.37 9.31 5.36
CA ALA A 89 7.66 8.86 4.92
C ALA A 89 7.51 7.56 4.12
N PHE A 90 8.39 7.38 3.15
CA PHE A 90 8.59 6.09 2.48
C PHE A 90 9.81 5.41 3.08
N ARG A 91 9.76 4.09 3.25
CA ARG A 91 10.90 3.30 3.72
C ARG A 91 11.61 2.68 2.54
N SER A 92 12.92 2.90 2.44
CA SER A 92 13.78 2.26 1.44
C SER A 92 14.17 0.87 1.89
N TYR A 93 14.20 -0.10 0.98
CA TYR A 93 14.73 -1.45 1.25
C TYR A 93 16.24 -1.47 1.47
N SER A 94 16.97 -0.54 0.86
CA SER A 94 18.43 -0.50 0.96
C SER A 94 18.85 -0.25 2.41
N ASN A 95 19.74 -1.09 2.93
CA ASN A 95 20.27 -0.98 4.30
C ASN A 95 19.22 -1.08 5.42
N GLN A 96 18.08 -1.74 5.20
CA GLN A 96 17.14 -2.02 6.30
C GLN A 96 17.73 -2.99 7.31
N ASP A 97 17.37 -2.79 8.57
CA ASP A 97 17.61 -3.76 9.63
C ASP A 97 16.63 -4.94 9.43
N HIS A 98 17.16 -6.12 9.13
CA HIS A 98 16.37 -7.33 8.89
C HIS A 98 15.44 -7.69 10.05
N LYS A 99 15.85 -7.42 11.29
CA LYS A 99 15.03 -7.70 12.47
C LYS A 99 13.86 -6.73 12.55
N LYS A 100 14.10 -5.43 12.39
CA LYS A 100 13.01 -4.43 12.36
C LYS A 100 12.05 -4.66 11.19
N HIS A 101 12.58 -5.04 10.04
CA HIS A 101 11.76 -5.45 8.89
C HIS A 101 10.83 -6.62 9.26
N GLY A 102 11.38 -7.68 9.88
CA GLY A 102 10.58 -8.80 10.39
C GLY A 102 9.55 -8.40 11.45
N ASP A 103 9.87 -7.44 12.32
CA ASP A 103 8.91 -6.90 13.29
C ASP A 103 7.75 -6.15 12.60
N HIS A 104 8.02 -5.46 11.49
CA HIS A 104 7.02 -4.74 10.70
C HIS A 104 6.16 -5.65 9.83
N ASP A 105 6.64 -6.84 9.50
CA ASP A 105 5.89 -7.90 8.82
C ASP A 105 5.18 -8.84 9.81
N SER A 106 5.30 -8.59 11.11
CA SER A 106 4.66 -9.40 12.13
C SER A 106 3.14 -9.28 12.11
N ARG A 107 2.46 -10.32 12.61
CA ARG A 107 1.00 -10.31 12.79
C ARG A 107 0.53 -9.17 13.69
N ASP A 108 1.34 -8.75 14.65
CA ASP A 108 0.98 -7.67 15.57
C ASP A 108 1.13 -6.30 14.90
N ALA A 109 2.15 -6.10 14.05
CA ALA A 109 2.23 -4.92 13.20
C ALA A 109 1.01 -4.80 12.27
N PHE A 110 0.58 -5.91 11.67
CA PHE A 110 -0.66 -5.96 10.88
C PHE A 110 -1.89 -5.58 11.73
N ARG A 111 -2.08 -6.20 12.90
CA ARG A 111 -3.22 -5.90 13.80
C ARG A 111 -3.25 -4.44 14.24
N ASN A 112 -2.09 -3.84 14.48
CA ASN A 112 -1.97 -2.42 14.83
C ASN A 112 -2.37 -1.53 13.65
N GLY A 113 -1.95 -1.87 12.43
CA GLY A 113 -2.39 -1.18 11.21
C GLY A 113 -3.90 -1.24 10.98
N MET A 114 -4.54 -2.34 11.35
CA MET A 114 -6.00 -2.51 11.26
C MET A 114 -6.79 -1.67 12.27
N GLN A 115 -6.16 -1.10 13.31
CA GLN A 115 -6.85 -0.21 14.26
C GLN A 115 -7.12 1.18 13.68
N ALA A 116 -6.37 1.58 12.65
CA ALA A 116 -6.66 2.81 11.93
C ALA A 116 -7.85 2.59 10.98
N SER A 117 -8.69 3.61 10.83
CA SER A 117 -9.71 3.62 9.77
C SER A 117 -9.74 4.99 9.11
N PRO A 118 -9.66 5.06 7.76
CA PRO A 118 -9.50 3.93 6.84
C PRO A 118 -8.12 3.25 6.91
N ASN A 119 -8.09 1.91 6.88
CA ASN A 119 -6.89 1.09 6.65
C ASN A 119 -6.84 0.54 5.22
N ALA A 120 -5.80 -0.24 4.89
CA ALA A 120 -5.59 -0.84 3.57
C ALA A 120 -6.79 -1.68 3.09
N VAL A 121 -7.46 -2.39 4.01
CA VAL A 121 -8.63 -3.22 3.68
C VAL A 121 -9.84 -2.33 3.36
N ASP A 122 -10.05 -1.26 4.11
CA ASP A 122 -11.14 -0.30 3.86
C ASP A 122 -10.97 0.36 2.47
N VAL A 123 -9.76 0.82 2.16
CA VAL A 123 -9.42 1.41 0.84
C VAL A 123 -9.59 0.37 -0.27
N GLY A 124 -9.10 -0.85 -0.07
CA GLY A 124 -9.22 -1.94 -1.05
C GLY A 124 -10.67 -2.30 -1.36
N LYS A 125 -11.54 -2.34 -0.35
CA LYS A 125 -12.99 -2.58 -0.54
C LYS A 125 -13.66 -1.47 -1.36
N LEU A 126 -13.31 -0.21 -1.09
CA LEU A 126 -13.84 0.93 -1.85
C LEU A 126 -13.39 0.88 -3.32
N LEU A 127 -12.11 0.58 -3.57
CA LEU A 127 -11.60 0.44 -4.93
C LEU A 127 -12.21 -0.75 -5.67
N LEU A 128 -12.43 -1.88 -4.99
CA LEU A 128 -13.12 -3.03 -5.56
C LEU A 128 -14.57 -2.68 -5.94
N GLY A 129 -15.28 -1.95 -5.08
CA GLY A 129 -16.62 -1.46 -5.41
C GLY A 129 -16.62 -0.54 -6.64
N MET A 130 -15.64 0.37 -6.74
CA MET A 130 -15.49 1.22 -7.93
C MET A 130 -15.16 0.44 -9.20
N TYR A 131 -14.35 -0.62 -9.09
CA TYR A 131 -14.00 -1.52 -10.19
C TYR A 131 -15.23 -2.30 -10.67
N ASP A 132 -15.96 -2.92 -9.75
CA ASP A 132 -17.17 -3.70 -10.03
C ASP A 132 -18.27 -2.82 -10.66
N GLU A 133 -18.43 -1.60 -10.16
CA GLU A 133 -19.37 -0.60 -10.69
C GLU A 133 -18.88 0.09 -11.97
N LYS A 134 -17.65 -0.20 -12.42
CA LYS A 134 -17.00 0.42 -13.59
C LYS A 134 -17.05 1.95 -13.53
N LYS A 135 -16.74 2.51 -12.36
CA LYS A 135 -16.70 3.97 -12.18
C LYS A 135 -15.76 4.61 -13.21
N PRO A 136 -16.11 5.81 -13.71
CA PRO A 136 -15.22 6.53 -14.62
C PRO A 136 -13.92 6.89 -13.90
N TRP A 137 -12.82 6.93 -14.66
CA TRP A 137 -11.50 7.28 -14.13
C TRP A 137 -11.51 8.60 -13.36
N SER A 138 -12.30 9.59 -13.79
CA SER A 138 -12.43 10.89 -13.11
C SER A 138 -12.91 10.78 -11.65
N ALA A 139 -13.68 9.76 -11.29
CA ALA A 139 -14.09 9.50 -9.92
C ALA A 139 -13.01 8.74 -9.13
N VAL A 140 -12.38 7.75 -9.77
CA VAL A 140 -11.35 6.91 -9.15
C VAL A 140 -10.07 7.71 -8.87
N GLU A 141 -9.67 8.58 -9.80
CA GLU A 141 -8.48 9.41 -9.71
C GLU A 141 -8.52 10.34 -8.50
N LEU A 142 -9.66 10.96 -8.21
CA LEU A 142 -9.83 11.84 -7.04
C LEU A 142 -9.57 11.07 -5.74
N TYR A 143 -10.06 9.84 -5.65
CA TYR A 143 -9.83 9.01 -4.48
C TYR A 143 -8.37 8.54 -4.39
N LEU A 144 -7.78 8.07 -5.49
CA LEU A 144 -6.38 7.62 -5.50
C LEU A 144 -5.39 8.74 -5.18
N LYS A 145 -5.61 9.96 -5.67
CA LYS A 145 -4.80 11.13 -5.30
C LYS A 145 -4.82 11.41 -3.80
N CYS A 146 -5.98 11.25 -3.19
CA CYS A 146 -6.14 11.39 -1.74
C CYS A 146 -5.47 10.23 -0.98
N VAL A 147 -5.66 8.99 -1.42
CA VAL A 147 -5.03 7.80 -0.82
C VAL A 147 -3.51 7.96 -0.82
N PHE A 148 -2.92 8.34 -1.96
CA PHE A 148 -1.48 8.51 -2.10
C PHE A 148 -0.96 9.92 -1.76
N ALA A 149 -1.77 10.75 -1.09
CA ALA A 149 -1.33 12.06 -0.65
C ALA A 149 -0.13 11.94 0.28
N VAL A 150 0.88 12.76 0.01
CA VAL A 150 2.10 12.90 0.81
C VAL A 150 1.95 14.20 1.61
N GLN A 151 2.29 14.16 2.90
CA GLN A 151 2.25 15.35 3.76
C GLN A 151 3.29 16.38 3.26
N ASP A 152 2.98 17.68 3.34
CA ASP A 152 3.83 18.76 2.79
C ASP A 152 5.27 18.73 3.35
N GLU A 153 5.44 18.31 4.61
CA GLU A 153 6.75 18.11 5.26
C GLU A 153 7.17 16.63 5.35
N ALA A 154 6.80 15.81 4.36
CA ALA A 154 7.19 14.41 4.36
C ALA A 154 8.71 14.23 4.38
N GLU A 155 9.16 13.28 5.19
CA GLU A 155 10.57 12.95 5.34
C GLU A 155 11.12 12.31 4.06
N ARG A 156 12.41 12.52 3.79
CA ARG A 156 13.09 11.80 2.70
C ARG A 156 13.02 10.30 2.96
N ALA A 157 12.87 9.54 1.88
CA ALA A 157 12.85 8.10 1.98
C ALA A 157 14.14 7.58 2.63
N ALA A 158 14.01 6.79 3.70
CA ALA A 158 15.12 6.30 4.49
C ALA A 158 14.93 4.81 4.83
N PRO A 159 15.98 4.06 5.18
CA PRO A 159 15.81 2.70 5.69
C PRO A 159 14.99 2.73 6.98
N SER A 160 14.48 1.58 7.44
CA SER A 160 13.84 1.45 8.76
C SER A 160 14.81 1.63 9.96
N ASN A 161 16.05 2.05 9.71
CA ASN A 161 17.02 2.40 10.74
C ASN A 161 16.84 3.86 11.18
N ASP A 162 17.20 4.12 12.44
CA ASP A 162 16.79 5.30 13.17
C ASP A 162 17.28 6.61 12.55
N ARG A 163 16.38 7.61 12.50
CA ARG A 163 16.62 9.05 12.29
C ARG A 163 17.03 9.52 10.90
N CYS A 164 16.09 10.14 10.20
CA CYS A 164 16.38 11.13 9.17
C CYS A 164 16.60 12.55 9.77
N SER A 165 17.06 12.66 11.03
CA SER A 165 17.25 13.94 11.74
C SER A 165 18.69 14.26 12.16
N SER A 166 19.70 13.61 11.55
CA SER A 166 21.11 13.95 11.81
C SER A 166 21.92 14.30 10.55
N LEU A 167 21.31 14.97 9.59
CA LEU A 167 22.04 15.76 8.60
C LEU A 167 21.72 17.25 8.78
N GLU A 168 21.91 17.76 10.01
CA GLU A 168 22.61 19.04 10.09
C GLU A 168 24.01 18.80 9.53
N HIS A 169 24.27 19.29 8.32
CA HIS A 169 25.64 19.51 7.89
C HIS A 169 26.16 20.73 8.66
N PRO A 170 27.10 20.61 9.60
CA PRO A 170 27.89 21.78 9.97
C PRO A 170 28.71 22.15 8.74
N ASN A 171 28.42 23.32 8.16
CA ASN A 171 29.27 24.11 7.29
C ASN A 171 30.59 23.42 6.86
N ARG A 172 30.53 22.58 5.80
CA ARG A 172 31.73 22.17 5.10
C ARG A 172 31.83 23.05 3.86
N SER A 173 32.48 24.19 4.05
CA SER A 173 32.94 25.05 2.97
C SER A 173 33.69 24.20 1.95
N TYR A 174 33.14 24.12 0.74
CA TYR A 174 33.90 23.71 -0.43
C TYR A 174 34.97 24.77 -0.67
N GLN A 175 36.20 24.50 -0.22
CA GLN A 175 37.38 25.17 -0.76
C GLN A 175 37.93 24.28 -1.86
N ALA A 176 37.74 24.73 -3.10
CA ALA A 176 38.43 24.20 -4.25
C ALA A 176 39.93 24.54 -4.13
N LYS A 177 40.77 23.51 -4.19
CA LYS A 177 42.15 23.57 -4.68
C LYS A 177 42.42 22.31 -5.48
#